data_AF-A0A1G1C6J7-F1
#
_entry.id   AF-A0A1G1C6J7-F1
#
_cell.length_a   1.000
_cell.length_b   1.000
_cell.length_c   1.000
_cell.angle_alpha   90.00
_cell.angle_beta   90.00
_cell.angle_gamma   90.00
#
_symmetry.space_group_name_H-M   'P 1'
#
loop_
_entity.id
_entity.type
_entity.pdbx_description
1 polymer ?
#
loop_
_entity_poly.entity_id
_entity_poly.type
_entity_poly.pdbx_seq_one_letter_code
_entity_poly.pdbx_strand_id
1 'polypeptide(L)'
;MELDLRKIFFGIGTSTPHPAGKFTTITDVISSVLPNVYLFAGIILFLYLIFGGFTIATAAGSPENADKGKKAITNAIMGFVIIFASYWIIQIIQVLTGIPILNASSVNP
;
A
#
# COMPACT_ATOMS: atom_id res chain seq x y z
N MET A 1 12.56 21.62 -37.58
CA MET A 1 11.88 20.47 -36.93
C MET A 1 12.84 19.94 -35.89
N GLU A 2 12.89 20.58 -34.72
CA GLU A 2 13.67 20.07 -33.60
C GLU A 2 12.76 19.19 -32.76
N LEU A 3 13.09 17.91 -32.70
CA LEU A 3 12.44 16.95 -31.82
C LEU A 3 12.98 17.19 -30.42
N ASP A 4 12.16 17.81 -29.57
CA ASP A 4 12.51 18.13 -28.19
C ASP A 4 12.50 16.84 -27.35
N LEU A 5 13.64 16.15 -27.35
CA LEU A 5 13.90 14.90 -26.65
C LEU A 5 13.63 14.97 -25.14
N ARG A 6 13.49 16.19 -24.58
CA ARG A 6 13.13 16.43 -23.19
C ARG A 6 11.68 16.04 -22.89
N LYS A 7 10.74 16.16 -23.85
CA LYS A 7 9.34 15.74 -23.65
C LYS A 7 9.17 14.22 -23.55
N ILE A 8 10.06 13.46 -24.19
CA ILE A 8 9.99 11.99 -24.23
C ILE A 8 10.61 11.39 -22.95
N PHE A 9 11.62 12.04 -22.37
CA PHE A 9 12.27 11.61 -21.13
C PHE A 9 11.68 12.23 -19.85
N PHE A 10 11.10 13.43 -19.92
CA PHE A 10 10.56 14.16 -18.76
C PHE A 10 9.01 14.17 -18.73
N GLY A 11 8.36 13.42 -19.61
CA GLY A 11 6.91 13.26 -19.69
C GLY A 11 6.30 12.41 -18.56
N ILE A 12 6.81 12.51 -17.34
CA ILE A 12 6.05 12.14 -16.12
C ILE A 12 5.20 13.35 -15.75
N GLY A 13 3.89 13.18 -15.85
CA GLY A 13 2.88 14.24 -15.84
C GLY A 13 3.13 15.37 -14.84
N THR A 14 3.13 16.57 -15.38
CA THR A 14 3.04 17.84 -14.65
C THR A 14 1.95 17.75 -13.58
N SER A 15 2.36 17.91 -12.31
CA SER A 15 1.48 18.27 -11.21
C SER A 15 0.76 19.56 -11.58
N THR A 16 -0.48 19.43 -12.05
CA THR A 16 -1.40 20.56 -12.21
C THR A 16 -1.49 21.27 -10.86
N PRO A 17 -1.28 22.60 -10.80
CA PRO A 17 -1.53 23.37 -9.60
C PRO A 17 -2.98 23.14 -9.17
N HIS A 18 -3.14 22.43 -8.04
CA HIS A 18 -4.43 22.31 -7.37
C HIS A 18 -4.91 23.74 -7.08
N PRO A 19 -6.17 24.09 -7.38
CA PRO A 19 -6.70 25.38 -6.99
C PRO A 19 -6.43 25.60 -5.51
N ALA A 20 -5.61 26.61 -5.23
CA ALA A 20 -5.21 27.04 -3.90
C ALA A 20 -6.46 27.46 -3.13
N GLY A 21 -7.07 26.50 -2.43
CA GLY A 21 -8.37 26.74 -1.83
C GLY A 21 -8.98 25.63 -0.99
N LYS A 22 -8.40 24.43 -0.87
CA LYS A 22 -8.75 23.46 0.19
C LYS A 22 -7.57 22.59 0.61
N PHE A 23 -6.85 23.01 1.64
CA PHE A 23 -6.27 22.03 2.57
C PHE A 23 -7.42 21.52 3.46
N THR A 24 -8.34 20.66 2.98
CA THR A 24 -9.51 20.30 3.82
C THR A 24 -10.28 19.03 3.44
N THR A 25 -9.71 18.04 2.75
CA THR A 25 -10.43 16.76 2.56
C THR A 25 -9.54 15.59 2.94
N ILE A 26 -10.08 14.73 3.80
CA ILE A 26 -9.44 13.53 4.35
C ILE A 26 -8.89 12.65 3.21
N THR A 27 -9.53 12.70 2.04
CA THR A 27 -9.16 11.99 0.81
C THR A 27 -7.73 12.25 0.33
N ASP A 28 -7.25 13.51 0.30
CA ASP A 28 -5.92 13.80 -0.26
C ASP A 28 -4.79 13.31 0.65
N VAL A 29 -4.99 13.40 1.96
CA VAL A 29 -4.07 12.85 2.97
C VAL A 29 -4.02 11.33 2.83
N ILE A 30 -5.17 10.68 2.68
CA ILE A 30 -5.25 9.24 2.49
C ILE A 30 -4.53 8.84 1.19
N SER A 31 -4.84 9.44 0.05
CA SER A 31 -4.26 9.08 -1.26
C SER A 31 -2.74 9.19 -1.30
N SER A 32 -2.14 10.13 -0.56
CA SER A 32 -0.69 10.30 -0.48
C SER A 32 -0.03 9.28 0.46
N VAL A 33 -0.66 8.99 1.61
CA VAL A 33 -0.10 8.10 2.65
C VAL A 33 -0.27 6.62 2.31
N LEU A 34 -1.39 6.25 1.70
CA LEU A 34 -1.75 4.86 1.41
C LEU A 34 -0.71 4.05 0.63
N PRO A 35 -0.15 4.54 -0.51
CA PRO A 35 0.86 3.78 -1.25
C PRO A 35 2.14 3.56 -0.42
N ASN A 36 2.52 4.53 0.40
CA ASN A 36 3.67 4.42 1.28
C ASN A 36 3.42 3.36 2.38
N VAL A 37 2.22 3.36 2.96
CA VAL A 37 1.82 2.36 3.96
C VAL A 37 1.81 0.96 3.36
N TYR A 38 1.25 0.76 2.16
CA TYR A 38 1.25 -0.56 1.52
C TYR A 38 2.67 -1.06 1.21
N LEU A 39 3.58 -0.17 0.81
CA LEU A 39 4.99 -0.51 0.58
C LEU A 39 5.65 -0.99 1.88
N PHE A 40 5.57 -0.22 2.96
CA PHE A 40 6.14 -0.61 4.25
C PHE A 40 5.48 -1.86 4.82
N ALA A 41 4.17 -1.96 4.72
CA ALA A 41 3.41 -3.10 5.21
C ALA A 41 3.83 -4.38 4.47
N GLY A 42 4.00 -4.33 3.15
CA GLY A 42 4.50 -5.47 2.37
C GLY A 42 5.88 -5.94 2.80
N ILE A 43 6.82 -5.00 3.03
CA ILE A 43 8.17 -5.32 3.50
C ILE A 43 8.14 -5.96 4.89
N ILE A 44 7.40 -5.36 5.84
CA ILE A 44 7.27 -5.90 7.20
C ILE A 44 6.67 -7.30 7.17
N LEU A 45 5.61 -7.48 6.38
CA LEU A 45 4.93 -8.76 6.25
C LEU A 45 5.85 -9.85 5.70
N PHE A 46 6.65 -9.50 4.69
CA PHE A 46 7.64 -10.40 4.11
C PHE A 46 8.71 -10.81 5.14
N LEU A 47 9.23 -9.87 5.93
CA LEU A 47 10.19 -10.16 6.99
C LEU A 47 9.59 -11.04 8.10
N TYR A 48 8.34 -10.79 8.49
CA TYR A 48 7.62 -11.62 9.45
C TYR A 48 7.41 -13.05 8.95
N LEU A 49 7.13 -13.21 7.66
CA LEU A 49 6.96 -14.53 7.03
C LEU A 49 8.27 -15.31 7.04
N ILE A 50 9.39 -14.67 6.67
CA ILE A 50 10.72 -15.28 6.72
C ILE A 50 11.07 -15.65 8.17
N PHE A 51 10.88 -14.74 9.12
CA PHE A 51 11.20 -14.99 10.51
C PHE A 51 10.36 -16.13 11.11
N GLY A 52 9.05 -16.13 10.87
CA GLY A 52 8.15 -17.19 11.30
C GLY A 52 8.48 -18.53 10.66
N GLY A 53 8.72 -18.54 9.35
CA GLY A 53 9.11 -19.74 8.59
C GLY A 53 10.44 -20.31 9.06
N PHE A 54 11.45 -19.46 9.25
CA PHE A 54 12.76 -19.87 9.76
C PHE A 54 12.66 -20.41 11.19
N THR A 55 11.86 -19.78 12.05
CA THR A 55 11.64 -20.22 13.43
C THR A 55 11.04 -21.62 13.50
N ILE A 56 10.10 -21.95 12.61
CA ILE A 56 9.55 -23.32 12.50
C ILE A 56 10.61 -24.27 11.94
N ALA A 57 11.32 -23.85 10.88
CA ALA A 57 12.35 -24.67 10.23
C ALA A 57 13.50 -25.05 11.18
N THR A 58 13.91 -24.13 12.06
CA THR A 58 14.97 -24.36 13.06
C THR A 58 14.46 -24.86 14.41
N ALA A 59 13.16 -25.18 14.54
CA ALA A 59 12.58 -25.57 15.83
C ALA A 59 13.19 -26.86 16.43
N ALA A 60 13.92 -27.66 15.63
CA ALA A 60 14.71 -28.82 16.06
C ALA A 60 13.99 -29.81 16.99
N GLY A 61 12.65 -29.88 16.90
CA GLY A 61 11.81 -30.74 17.74
C GLY A 61 11.33 -30.12 19.06
N SER A 62 11.68 -28.85 19.36
CA SER A 62 11.08 -28.11 20.47
C SER A 62 9.67 -27.63 20.10
N PRO A 63 8.61 -28.16 20.76
CA PRO A 63 7.23 -27.76 20.46
C PRO A 63 6.99 -26.27 20.74
N GLU A 64 7.70 -25.69 21.71
CA GLU A 64 7.57 -24.27 22.04
C GLU A 64 8.02 -23.36 20.88
N ASN A 65 9.14 -23.68 20.24
CA ASN A 65 9.64 -22.89 19.12
C ASN A 65 8.77 -23.07 17.87
N ALA A 66 8.26 -24.29 17.65
CA ALA A 66 7.30 -24.54 16.58
C ALA A 66 6.00 -23.72 16.79
N ASP A 67 5.49 -23.66 18.01
CA ASP A 67 4.28 -22.88 18.32
C ASP A 67 4.50 -21.37 18.23
N LYS A 68 5.68 -20.88 18.63
CA LYS A 68 6.07 -19.47 18.41
C LYS A 68 6.11 -19.12 16.93
N GLY A 69 6.74 -19.96 16.11
CA GLY A 69 6.80 -19.76 14.66
C GLY A 69 5.42 -19.79 14.00
N LYS A 70 4.55 -20.74 14.40
CA LYS A 70 3.15 -20.78 13.94
C LYS A 70 2.40 -19.51 14.30
N LYS A 71 2.51 -19.03 15.54
CA LYS A 71 1.90 -17.76 15.97
C LYS A 71 2.40 -16.58 15.13
N ALA A 72 3.70 -16.52 14.85
CA ALA A 72 4.27 -15.47 14.00
C ALA A 72 3.67 -15.48 12.58
N ILE A 73 3.53 -16.66 11.98
CA ILE A 73 2.89 -16.81 10.65
C ILE A 73 1.41 -16.42 10.71
N THR A 74 0.66 -16.88 11.72
CA THR A 74 -0.76 -16.50 11.89
C THR A 74 -0.92 -14.98 12.02
N ASN A 75 -0.03 -14.33 12.78
CA ASN A 75 -0.04 -12.87 12.92
C ASN A 75 0.28 -12.16 11.60
N ALA A 76 1.24 -12.68 10.83
CA ALA A 76 1.55 -12.17 9.49
C ALA A 76 0.35 -12.30 8.56
N ILE A 77 -0.32 -13.46 8.54
CA ILE A 77 -1.54 -13.68 7.74
C ILE A 77 -2.66 -12.72 8.18
N MET A 78 -2.85 -12.52 9.49
CA MET A 78 -3.84 -11.59 10.00
C MET A 78 -3.58 -10.16 9.51
N GLY A 79 -2.34 -9.70 9.57
CA GLY A 79 -1.93 -8.39 9.03
C GLY A 79 -2.19 -8.28 7.52
N PHE A 80 -1.91 -9.35 6.77
CA PHE A 80 -2.16 -9.40 5.33
C PHE A 80 -3.65 -9.27 5.01
N VAL A 81 -4.50 -9.99 5.75
CA VAL A 81 -5.96 -9.93 5.59
C VAL A 81 -6.47 -8.52 5.88
N ILE A 82 -5.94 -7.84 6.89
CA ILE A 82 -6.31 -6.44 7.20
C ILE A 82 -5.96 -5.50 6.04
N ILE A 83 -4.76 -5.62 5.47
CA ILE A 83 -4.32 -4.82 4.32
C ILE A 83 -5.24 -5.07 3.13
N PHE A 84 -5.58 -6.34 2.88
CA PHE A 84 -6.46 -6.74 1.80
C PHE A 84 -7.90 -6.21 2.01
N ALA A 85 -8.43 -6.31 3.22
CA ALA A 85 -9.75 -5.77 3.57
C ALA A 85 -9.80 -4.23 3.47
N SER A 86 -8.70 -3.54 3.83
CA SER A 86 -8.58 -2.10 3.69
C SER A 86 -8.81 -1.63 2.25
N TYR A 87 -8.28 -2.35 1.26
CA TYR A 87 -8.53 -2.05 -0.16
C TYR A 87 -10.03 -2.07 -0.50
N TRP A 88 -10.75 -3.08 -0.02
CA TRP A 88 -12.18 -3.23 -0.28
C TRP A 88 -13.00 -2.13 0.40
N ILE A 89 -12.65 -1.76 1.63
CA ILE A 89 -13.29 -0.64 2.33
C ILE A 89 -13.13 0.66 1.52
N ILE A 90 -11.93 0.92 1.01
CA ILE A 90 -11.66 2.12 0.21
C ILE A 90 -12.45 2.10 -1.09
N GLN A 91 -12.55 0.94 -1.77
CA GLN A 91 -13.38 0.79 -2.96
C GLN A 91 -14.86 1.12 -2.69
N ILE A 92 -15.42 0.65 -1.57
CA ILE A 92 -16.80 0.97 -1.18
C ILE A 92 -16.96 2.48 -0.94
N ILE A 93 -16.00 3.11 -0.25
CA ILE A 93 -16.01 4.57 -0.03
C ILE A 93 -15.97 5.32 -1.36
N GLN A 94 -15.17 4.88 -2.33
CA GLN A 94 -15.11 5.49 -3.67
C GLN A 94 -16.46 5.41 -4.38
N VAL A 95 -17.13 4.26 -4.33
CA VAL A 95 -18.45 4.07 -4.96
C VAL A 95 -19.51 4.96 -4.31
N LEU A 96 -19.49 5.10 -2.98
CA LEU A 96 -20.45 5.92 -2.25
C LEU A 96 -20.20 7.43 -2.42
N THR A 97 -18.94 7.85 -2.52
CA THR A 97 -18.56 9.27 -2.61
C THR A 97 -18.37 9.77 -4.04
N GLY A 98 -18.19 8.88 -5.01
CA GLY A 98 -17.88 9.21 -6.40
C GLY A 98 -16.47 9.73 -6.64
N ILE A 99 -15.58 9.72 -5.63
CA ILE A 99 -14.22 10.27 -5.72
C ILE A 99 -13.20 9.13 -5.88
N PRO A 100 -12.39 9.09 -6.96
CA PRO A 100 -11.36 8.07 -7.13
C PRO A 100 -10.14 8.34 -6.22
N ILE A 101 -9.88 7.45 -5.26
CA ILE A 101 -8.78 7.56 -4.27
C ILE A 101 -7.55 6.73 -4.69
N LEU A 102 -7.77 5.60 -5.35
CA LEU A 102 -6.71 4.63 -5.68
C LEU A 102 -6.08 4.85 -7.06
N ASN A 103 -6.69 5.71 -7.90
CA ASN A 103 -6.20 6.04 -9.23
C ASN A 103 -6.49 7.52 -9.52
N ALA A 104 -5.70 8.41 -8.90
CA ALA A 104 -5.75 9.84 -9.15
C ALA A 104 -5.02 10.20 -10.47
N SER A 105 -5.34 9.51 -11.56
CA SER A 105 -4.89 9.91 -12.90
C SER A 105 -5.93 10.86 -13.48
N SER A 106 -5.72 12.15 -13.23
CA SER A 106 -6.30 13.27 -13.99
C SER A 106 -7.79 13.13 -14.36
N VAL A 107 -8.70 13.51 -13.45
CA VAL A 107 -9.94 14.15 -13.90
C VAL A 107 -9.53 15.50 -14.48
N ASN A 108 -9.24 15.49 -15.77
CA ASN A 108 -9.28 16.65 -16.64
C ASN A 108 -10.48 16.41 -17.58
N PRO A 109 -11.32 17.41 -17.89
CA PRO A 109 -12.17 17.28 -19.08
C PRO A 109 -11.34 17.02 -20.34
#